data_AF-A0A1W6KNI0-F1
#
_entry.id   AF-A0A1W6KNI0-F1
#
_cell.length_a   1.000
_cell.length_b   1.000
_cell.length_c   1.000
_cell.angle_alpha   90.00
_cell.angle_beta   90.00
_cell.angle_gamma   90.00
#
_symmetry.space_group_name_H-M   'P 1'
#
loop_
_entity.id
_entity.type
_entity.pdbx_description
1 polymer ?
#
loop_
_entity_poly.entity_id
_entity_poly.type
_entity_poly.pdbx_seq_one_letter_code
_entity_poly.pdbx_strand_id
1 'polypeptide(L)'
;MLKSTEYEIESVREYFEWQAPDLEVTFMQKVYSEMVINTRHDVWDIHTNKDRWWVITGGTNLYSQEQFPNMDLALTFHIGLMLRIPRTVEQQENDIRVLPFGPVLEKIEEAGTAVTQAHKLSDYQAVGVRCREALLELISVAQDAAVWKADASPQRANFRAWTEIICNDLLPSDTNKERRGALKGALESAWTFSNWLTHSKSATWLDAEMAASLMQHAIGMATSLIVRELRGVPEECPKCGSPRLEPQHGENTAAHGVLWERPYCTDCGWAGRAIPIIDMEDGQSIITREGGESDEHSIMTVPLRSILKPGDPPIKPLKDTEIGPPEPDVYFAYGSNMSTVRLRERMPSCKPLGIANLSGFALRFHKRSVDGSGKCNAFASGDEDNVIGVLFSIDPTERAALYKAEGVGNGYEHKIVTVVNDKGRRRKVLTYVATPDYIDDSLQPYGWYKDFVSAGAREHGLPEEYIARNILSVETTEDPDKIRDKKQRAVLGNFGQ
;
A
#
# COMPACT_ATOMS: atom_id res chain seq x y z
N MET A 1 -22.87 -8.79 14.72
CA MET A 1 -21.64 -9.45 14.22
C MET A 1 -21.47 -9.07 12.76
N LEU A 2 -20.28 -8.61 12.38
CA LEU A 2 -20.02 -8.20 11.00
C LEU A 2 -19.51 -9.39 10.19
N LYS A 3 -20.01 -9.54 8.96
CA LYS A 3 -19.46 -10.51 8.02
C LYS A 3 -18.06 -10.06 7.59
N SER A 4 -17.14 -11.00 7.50
CA SER A 4 -15.78 -10.78 7.00
C SER A 4 -15.46 -11.79 5.92
N THR A 5 -14.69 -11.38 4.92
CA THR A 5 -14.19 -12.25 3.86
C THR A 5 -13.02 -13.10 4.35
N GLU A 6 -12.75 -14.23 3.71
CA GLU A 6 -11.58 -15.07 4.04
C GLU A 6 -10.26 -14.29 3.90
N TYR A 7 -10.18 -13.39 2.91
CA TYR A 7 -9.02 -12.53 2.71
C TYR A 7 -8.76 -11.59 3.91
N GLU A 8 -9.81 -10.93 4.42
CA GLU A 8 -9.68 -10.03 5.59
C GLU A 8 -9.26 -10.79 6.85
N ILE A 9 -9.81 -11.98 7.07
CA ILE A 9 -9.46 -12.86 8.20
C ILE A 9 -7.98 -13.22 8.12
N GLU A 10 -7.52 -13.66 6.94
CA GLU A 10 -6.13 -14.10 6.76
C GLU A 10 -5.15 -12.93 6.88
N SER A 11 -5.47 -11.76 6.30
CA SER A 11 -4.62 -10.57 6.40
C SER A 11 -4.40 -10.13 7.86
N VAL A 12 -5.45 -10.16 8.67
CA VAL A 12 -5.36 -9.82 10.10
C VAL A 12 -4.61 -10.90 10.88
N ARG A 13 -4.80 -12.18 10.53
CA ARG A 13 -4.07 -13.30 11.14
C ARG A 13 -2.58 -13.24 10.85
N GLU A 14 -2.21 -13.06 9.58
CA GLU A 14 -0.82 -12.91 9.15
C GLU A 14 -0.15 -11.75 9.90
N TYR A 15 -0.83 -10.61 10.01
CA TYR A 15 -0.33 -9.46 10.77
C TYR A 15 -0.14 -9.80 12.26
N PHE A 16 -1.14 -10.45 12.87
CA PHE A 16 -1.08 -10.82 14.29
C PHE A 16 0.05 -11.80 14.57
N GLU A 17 0.16 -12.88 13.80
CA GLU A 17 1.21 -13.90 13.95
C GLU A 17 2.61 -13.32 13.69
N TRP A 18 2.72 -12.34 12.78
CA TRP A 18 3.96 -11.62 12.56
C TRP A 18 4.36 -10.76 13.76
N GLN A 19 3.41 -10.00 14.31
CA GLN A 19 3.70 -9.13 15.45
C GLN A 19 3.76 -9.87 16.79
N ALA A 20 3.16 -11.06 16.88
CA ALA A 20 3.07 -11.93 18.05
C ALA A 20 3.39 -13.40 17.74
N PRO A 21 4.62 -13.73 17.31
CA PRO A 21 4.98 -15.09 16.87
C PRO A 21 4.98 -16.12 18.01
N ASP A 22 4.93 -15.67 19.27
CA ASP A 22 4.86 -16.50 20.47
C ASP A 22 3.42 -16.80 20.94
N LEU A 23 2.41 -16.31 20.21
CA LEU A 23 0.98 -16.49 20.49
C LEU A 23 0.30 -17.24 19.34
N GLU A 24 -0.60 -18.15 19.68
CA GLU A 24 -1.39 -18.90 18.68
C GLU A 24 -2.84 -18.43 18.72
N VAL A 25 -3.37 -17.99 17.58
CA VAL A 25 -4.76 -17.51 17.45
C VAL A 25 -5.73 -18.69 17.48
N THR A 26 -6.53 -18.78 18.55
CA THR A 26 -7.56 -19.80 18.74
C THR A 26 -8.91 -19.38 18.18
N PHE A 27 -9.20 -18.07 18.21
CA PHE A 27 -10.43 -17.49 17.69
C PHE A 27 -10.19 -16.06 17.21
N MET A 28 -10.87 -15.63 16.15
CA MET A 28 -10.85 -14.24 15.71
C MET A 28 -12.17 -13.84 15.08
N GLN A 29 -12.61 -12.61 15.36
CA GLN A 29 -13.88 -12.10 14.83
C GLN A 29 -13.84 -10.58 14.65
N LYS A 30 -14.32 -10.10 13.49
CA LYS A 30 -14.60 -8.67 13.29
C LYS A 30 -15.84 -8.27 14.09
N VAL A 31 -15.66 -7.39 15.06
CA VAL A 31 -16.71 -6.96 16.00
C VAL A 31 -17.31 -5.62 15.63
N TYR A 32 -16.52 -4.73 15.03
CA TYR A 32 -16.93 -3.36 14.71
C TYR A 32 -16.18 -2.79 13.50
N SER A 33 -16.74 -1.77 12.88
CA SER A 33 -16.19 -1.12 11.69
C SER A 33 -16.65 0.33 11.66
N GLU A 34 -15.72 1.27 11.53
CA GLU A 34 -16.00 2.71 11.48
C GLU A 34 -15.15 3.40 10.42
N MET A 35 -15.72 4.42 9.78
CA MET A 35 -15.02 5.22 8.77
C MET A 35 -14.69 6.59 9.35
N VAL A 36 -13.41 6.92 9.41
CA VAL A 36 -12.91 8.20 9.95
C VAL A 36 -11.93 8.80 8.97
N ILE A 37 -12.22 10.03 8.49
CA ILE A 37 -11.38 10.80 7.56
C ILE A 37 -10.95 9.92 6.36
N ASN A 38 -11.93 9.34 5.66
CA ASN A 38 -11.74 8.46 4.50
C ASN A 38 -11.00 7.12 4.73
N THR A 39 -10.60 6.81 5.97
CA THR A 39 -10.01 5.51 6.32
C THR A 39 -11.01 4.65 7.07
N ARG A 40 -11.21 3.42 6.61
CA ARG A 40 -12.01 2.42 7.28
C ARG A 40 -11.17 1.71 8.35
N HIS A 41 -11.66 1.70 9.58
CA HIS A 41 -11.07 1.02 10.74
C HIS A 41 -11.97 -0.14 11.14
N ASP A 42 -11.56 -1.36 10.81
CA ASP A 42 -12.21 -2.58 11.30
C ASP A 42 -11.54 -3.05 12.58
N VAL A 43 -12.33 -3.31 13.62
CA VAL A 43 -11.89 -3.82 14.92
C VAL A 43 -12.17 -5.31 15.01
N TRP A 44 -11.14 -6.07 15.36
CA TRP A 44 -11.13 -7.51 15.51
C TRP A 44 -10.89 -7.90 16.97
N ASP A 45 -11.73 -8.78 17.50
CA ASP A 45 -11.51 -9.48 18.76
C ASP A 45 -10.73 -10.76 18.46
N ILE A 46 -9.50 -10.87 18.98
CA ILE A 46 -8.63 -12.03 18.79
C ILE A 46 -8.38 -12.69 20.14
N HIS A 47 -8.64 -13.99 20.21
CA HIS A 47 -8.32 -14.83 21.36
C HIS A 47 -7.13 -15.70 20.99
N THR A 48 -6.18 -15.80 21.91
CA THR A 48 -4.99 -16.62 21.74
C THR A 48 -5.02 -17.81 22.71
N ASN A 49 -3.96 -18.61 22.71
CA ASN A 49 -3.70 -19.62 23.72
C ASN A 49 -3.38 -19.05 25.12
N LYS A 50 -3.11 -17.75 25.26
CA LYS A 50 -2.74 -17.12 26.54
C LYS A 50 -3.67 -15.99 26.98
N ASP A 51 -4.14 -15.17 26.03
CA ASP A 51 -4.72 -13.86 26.30
C ASP A 51 -5.64 -13.38 25.16
N ARG A 52 -6.14 -12.14 25.26
CA ARG A 52 -7.07 -11.53 24.30
C ARG A 52 -6.58 -10.17 23.84
N TRP A 53 -6.81 -9.88 22.57
CA TRP A 53 -6.32 -8.70 21.88
C TRP A 53 -7.40 -8.05 21.02
N TRP A 54 -7.32 -6.74 20.87
CA TRP A 54 -7.95 -6.02 19.77
C TRP A 54 -6.94 -5.88 18.64
N VAL A 55 -7.34 -6.16 17.40
CA VAL A 55 -6.59 -5.73 16.21
C VAL A 55 -7.44 -4.73 15.45
N ILE A 56 -6.91 -3.55 15.19
CA ILE A 56 -7.62 -2.46 14.52
C ILE A 56 -6.89 -2.16 13.21
N THR A 57 -7.61 -2.24 12.10
CA THR A 57 -7.10 -1.97 10.73
C THR A 57 -7.23 -0.48 10.37
N GLY A 58 -6.69 -0.05 9.23
CA GLY A 58 -6.59 1.38 8.86
C GLY A 58 -5.27 2.02 9.32
N GLY A 59 -4.19 1.23 9.31
CA GLY A 59 -2.95 1.48 10.04
C GLY A 59 -2.69 0.36 11.04
N THR A 60 -2.79 -0.89 10.56
CA THR A 60 -3.05 -2.07 11.38
C THR A 60 -2.14 -2.16 12.60
N ASN A 61 -2.74 -2.31 13.79
CA ASN A 61 -2.03 -2.45 15.06
C ASN A 61 -2.82 -3.31 16.07
N LEU A 62 -2.11 -3.86 17.07
CA LEU A 62 -2.66 -4.73 18.11
C LEU A 62 -2.63 -4.08 19.49
N TYR A 63 -3.67 -4.33 20.29
CA TYR A 63 -3.89 -3.75 21.60
C TYR A 63 -4.32 -4.83 22.59
N SER A 64 -3.60 -4.99 23.70
CA SER A 64 -3.99 -5.97 24.72
C SER A 64 -5.32 -5.58 25.36
N GLN A 65 -6.24 -6.53 25.51
CA GLN A 65 -7.50 -6.29 26.23
C GLN A 65 -7.30 -6.08 27.73
N GLU A 66 -6.17 -6.50 28.29
CA GLU A 66 -5.81 -6.19 29.68
C GLU A 66 -5.60 -4.68 29.86
N GLN A 67 -4.99 -4.02 28.87
CA GLN A 67 -4.71 -2.58 28.89
C GLN A 67 -5.85 -1.75 28.32
N PHE A 68 -6.52 -2.28 27.30
CA PHE A 68 -7.67 -1.67 26.65
C PHE A 68 -8.89 -2.57 26.88
N PRO A 69 -9.49 -2.55 28.08
CA PRO A 69 -10.61 -3.43 28.41
C PRO A 69 -11.87 -3.13 27.60
N ASN A 70 -11.94 -1.94 27.00
CA ASN A 70 -13.01 -1.52 26.09
C ASN A 70 -12.46 -1.29 24.68
N MET A 71 -13.16 -1.84 23.69
CA MET A 71 -12.98 -1.59 22.26
C MET A 71 -12.97 -0.09 21.94
N ASP A 72 -13.91 0.70 22.48
CA ASP A 72 -14.01 2.14 22.14
C ASP A 72 -12.76 2.90 22.58
N LEU A 73 -12.16 2.51 23.70
CA LEU A 73 -10.91 3.08 24.20
C LEU A 73 -9.74 2.72 23.27
N ALA A 74 -9.67 1.46 22.83
CA ALA A 74 -8.66 1.00 21.88
C ALA A 74 -8.78 1.74 20.54
N LEU A 75 -10.01 1.89 20.02
CA LEU A 75 -10.29 2.55 18.75
C LEU A 75 -9.97 4.05 18.80
N THR A 76 -10.42 4.74 19.84
CA THR A 76 -10.14 6.18 20.01
C THR A 76 -8.63 6.44 20.10
N PHE A 77 -7.92 5.61 20.86
CA PHE A 77 -6.46 5.69 20.95
C PHE A 77 -5.78 5.40 19.60
N HIS A 78 -6.23 4.35 18.90
CA HIS A 78 -5.73 3.98 17.57
C HIS A 78 -5.87 5.11 16.56
N ILE A 79 -7.07 5.70 16.45
CA ILE A 79 -7.32 6.82 15.54
C ILE A 79 -6.40 8.00 15.88
N GLY A 80 -6.31 8.36 17.17
CA GLY A 80 -5.42 9.43 17.62
C GLY A 80 -3.93 9.15 17.34
N LEU A 81 -3.51 7.88 17.39
CA LEU A 81 -2.16 7.45 17.02
C LEU A 81 -1.95 7.54 15.50
N MET A 82 -2.88 7.03 14.70
CA MET A 82 -2.79 7.02 13.23
C MET A 82 -2.79 8.42 12.64
N LEU A 83 -3.50 9.36 13.27
CA LEU A 83 -3.41 10.77 12.89
C LEU A 83 -1.99 11.32 13.07
N ARG A 84 -1.29 10.92 14.14
CA ARG A 84 0.02 11.46 14.53
C ARG A 84 1.20 10.80 13.84
N ILE A 85 1.09 9.58 13.34
CA ILE A 85 2.20 8.90 12.64
C ILE A 85 2.47 9.64 11.31
N PRO A 86 3.73 10.00 10.98
CA PRO A 86 4.05 10.56 9.67
C PRO A 86 3.59 9.59 8.58
N ARG A 87 2.74 10.07 7.69
CA ARG A 87 2.15 9.24 6.64
C ARG A 87 3.25 8.72 5.71
N THR A 88 3.21 7.43 5.37
CA THR A 88 4.09 6.86 4.33
C THR A 88 3.77 7.50 2.97
N VAL A 89 4.69 7.42 1.99
CA VAL A 89 4.44 7.93 0.62
C VAL A 89 3.15 7.34 0.03
N GLU A 90 2.84 6.05 0.26
CA GLU A 90 1.57 5.40 -0.13
C GLU A 90 0.33 5.96 0.60
N GLN A 91 0.48 6.50 1.81
CA GLN A 91 -0.61 7.18 2.53
C GLN A 91 -0.77 8.64 2.04
N GLN A 92 0.32 9.29 1.65
CA GLN A 92 0.31 10.57 0.93
C GLN A 92 -0.26 10.41 -0.49
N GLU A 93 -0.12 9.24 -1.14
CA GLU A 93 -0.71 8.93 -2.45
C GLU A 93 -2.25 9.04 -2.47
N ASN A 94 -2.92 8.90 -1.33
CA ASN A 94 -4.36 9.17 -1.23
C ASN A 94 -4.68 10.67 -1.10
N ASP A 95 -3.72 11.48 -0.64
CA ASP A 95 -3.80 12.96 -0.61
C ASP A 95 -3.43 13.59 -1.97
N ILE A 96 -2.71 12.87 -2.85
CA ILE A 96 -2.43 13.25 -4.26
C ILE A 96 -3.72 13.57 -5.05
N ARG A 97 -4.88 13.15 -4.53
CA ARG A 97 -6.21 13.42 -5.07
C ARG A 97 -6.60 14.90 -5.12
N VAL A 98 -5.88 15.79 -4.44
CA VAL A 98 -6.33 17.18 -4.22
C VAL A 98 -5.25 18.23 -4.54
N LEU A 99 -4.10 17.86 -5.09
CA LEU A 99 -2.95 18.77 -5.25
C LEU A 99 -3.24 20.12 -5.95
N PRO A 100 -4.05 20.19 -7.04
CA PRO A 100 -4.40 21.47 -7.63
C PRO A 100 -5.24 22.36 -6.70
N PHE A 101 -5.97 21.75 -5.76
CA PHE A 101 -6.88 22.41 -4.83
C PHE A 101 -6.26 22.66 -3.45
N GLY A 102 -4.97 22.42 -3.26
CA GLY A 102 -4.26 22.76 -2.00
C GLY A 102 -4.58 24.16 -1.50
N PRO A 103 -4.44 25.21 -2.34
CA PRO A 103 -4.82 26.59 -1.97
C PRO A 103 -6.30 26.74 -1.58
N VAL A 104 -7.19 25.96 -2.19
CA VAL A 104 -8.62 25.97 -1.88
C VAL A 104 -8.87 25.35 -0.50
N LEU A 105 -8.20 24.25 -0.18
CA LEU A 105 -8.28 23.61 1.13
C LEU A 105 -7.75 24.52 2.25
N GLU A 106 -6.63 25.22 2.02
CA GLU A 106 -6.11 26.22 2.95
C GLU A 106 -7.15 27.31 3.23
N LYS A 107 -7.80 27.83 2.18
CA LYS A 107 -8.87 28.82 2.32
C LYS A 107 -10.08 28.30 3.08
N ILE A 108 -10.42 27.02 2.95
CA ILE A 108 -11.47 26.38 3.74
C ILE A 108 -11.08 26.36 5.23
N GLU A 109 -9.84 25.98 5.53
CA GLU A 109 -9.32 25.92 6.90
C GLU A 109 -9.24 27.31 7.55
N GLU A 110 -8.76 28.32 6.81
CA GLU A 110 -8.76 29.72 7.24
C GLU A 110 -10.18 30.20 7.59
N ALA A 111 -11.17 29.85 6.77
CA ALA A 111 -12.57 30.20 7.01
C ALA A 111 -13.12 29.47 8.25
N GLY A 112 -12.81 28.18 8.42
CA GLY A 112 -13.20 27.39 9.60
C GLY A 112 -12.60 27.93 10.90
N THR A 113 -11.30 28.22 10.88
CA THR A 113 -10.58 28.84 12.02
C THR A 113 -11.20 30.20 12.38
N ALA A 114 -11.55 31.00 11.37
CA ALA A 114 -12.19 32.29 11.59
C ALA A 114 -13.57 32.16 12.26
N VAL A 115 -14.35 31.10 11.97
CA VAL A 115 -15.63 30.84 12.66
C VAL A 115 -15.39 30.55 14.14
N THR A 116 -14.40 29.73 14.47
CA THR A 116 -14.09 29.37 15.86
C THR A 116 -13.64 30.57 16.70
N GLN A 117 -12.99 31.54 16.07
CA GLN A 117 -12.46 32.74 16.72
C GLN A 117 -13.43 33.95 16.70
N ALA A 118 -14.58 33.84 16.05
CA ALA A 118 -15.49 34.96 15.86
C ALA A 118 -16.36 35.23 17.09
N HIS A 119 -16.30 36.47 17.61
CA HIS A 119 -17.05 36.86 18.81
C HIS A 119 -17.91 38.12 18.63
N LYS A 120 -17.72 38.88 17.55
CA LYS A 120 -18.45 40.13 17.26
C LYS A 120 -18.79 40.26 15.78
N LEU A 121 -19.65 41.22 15.46
CA LEU A 121 -20.17 41.47 14.11
C LEU A 121 -19.06 41.60 13.03
N SER A 122 -17.97 42.30 13.34
CA SER A 122 -16.84 42.44 12.41
C SER A 122 -16.18 41.11 12.07
N ASP A 123 -16.18 40.17 13.02
CA ASP A 123 -15.56 38.87 12.84
C ASP A 123 -16.46 37.97 11.97
N TYR A 124 -17.79 38.03 12.17
CA TYR A 124 -18.75 37.34 11.30
C TYR A 124 -18.68 37.85 9.86
N GLN A 125 -18.55 39.17 9.67
CA GLN A 125 -18.32 39.75 8.34
C GLN A 125 -17.02 39.24 7.71
N ALA A 126 -15.95 39.12 8.51
CA ALA A 126 -14.66 38.59 8.06
C ALA A 126 -14.74 37.11 7.67
N VAL A 127 -15.55 36.30 8.35
CA VAL A 127 -15.87 34.92 7.89
C VAL A 127 -16.51 34.96 6.51
N GLY A 128 -17.47 35.86 6.28
CA GLY A 128 -18.09 36.05 4.97
C GLY A 128 -17.08 36.39 3.86
N VAL A 129 -16.08 37.24 4.16
CA VAL A 129 -14.98 37.56 3.22
C VAL A 129 -14.17 36.31 2.87
N ARG A 130 -13.72 35.56 3.88
CA ARG A 130 -12.93 34.33 3.68
C ARG A 130 -13.69 33.27 2.89
N CYS A 131 -14.99 33.09 3.15
CA CYS A 131 -15.81 32.17 2.37
C CYS A 131 -15.89 32.56 0.88
N ARG A 132 -15.94 33.86 0.57
CA ARG A 132 -15.92 34.34 -0.83
C ARG A 132 -14.57 34.11 -1.49
N GLU A 133 -13.49 34.34 -0.75
CA GLU A 133 -12.13 34.08 -1.24
C GLU A 133 -11.95 32.60 -1.56
N ALA A 134 -12.39 31.69 -0.69
CA ALA A 134 -12.35 30.25 -0.94
C ALA A 134 -13.12 29.84 -2.22
N LEU A 135 -14.30 30.42 -2.44
CA LEU A 135 -15.11 30.17 -3.64
C LEU A 135 -14.45 30.73 -4.91
N LEU A 136 -13.76 31.87 -4.83
CA LEU A 136 -12.99 32.40 -5.96
C LEU A 136 -11.75 31.57 -6.24
N GLU A 137 -11.07 31.09 -5.20
CA GLU A 137 -9.90 30.21 -5.32
C GLU A 137 -10.28 28.91 -6.03
N LEU A 138 -11.42 28.30 -5.66
CA LEU A 138 -11.97 27.13 -6.37
C LEU A 138 -12.10 27.38 -7.87
N ILE A 139 -12.69 28.53 -8.24
CA ILE A 139 -12.89 28.89 -9.64
C ILE A 139 -11.55 29.17 -10.34
N SER A 140 -10.58 29.81 -9.66
CA SER A 140 -9.25 30.05 -10.24
C SER A 140 -8.52 28.75 -10.51
N VAL A 141 -8.50 27.83 -9.54
CA VAL A 141 -7.93 26.50 -9.71
C VAL A 141 -8.62 25.75 -10.85
N ALA A 142 -9.94 25.79 -10.91
CA ALA A 142 -10.68 25.16 -12.00
C ALA A 142 -10.34 25.76 -13.37
N GLN A 143 -10.23 27.08 -13.48
CA GLN A 143 -9.84 27.79 -14.71
C GLN A 143 -8.46 27.38 -15.20
N ASP A 144 -7.51 27.20 -14.28
CA ASP A 144 -6.13 26.87 -14.62
C ASP A 144 -5.94 25.37 -14.87
N ALA A 145 -6.80 24.54 -14.31
CA ALA A 145 -6.70 23.08 -14.42
C ALA A 145 -7.24 22.52 -15.75
N ALA A 146 -8.22 23.17 -16.40
CA ALA A 146 -8.84 22.65 -17.62
C ALA A 146 -9.23 23.76 -18.63
N VAL A 147 -9.37 23.35 -19.90
CA VAL A 147 -9.93 24.20 -20.95
C VAL A 147 -11.44 23.97 -21.03
N TRP A 148 -12.21 24.95 -20.54
CA TRP A 148 -13.66 24.89 -20.49
C TRP A 148 -14.33 25.32 -21.79
N LYS A 149 -15.37 24.61 -22.22
CA LYS A 149 -16.13 24.97 -23.43
C LYS A 149 -17.00 26.22 -23.19
N ALA A 150 -16.57 27.36 -23.72
CA ALA A 150 -17.35 28.61 -23.70
C ALA A 150 -17.14 29.43 -24.98
N ASP A 151 -18.21 30.06 -25.49
CA ASP A 151 -18.17 30.91 -26.68
C ASP A 151 -17.39 32.22 -26.45
N ALA A 152 -17.37 32.71 -25.21
CA ALA A 152 -16.57 33.85 -24.77
C ALA A 152 -16.16 33.68 -23.29
N SER A 153 -14.88 33.90 -22.98
CA SER A 153 -14.38 33.80 -21.61
C SER A 153 -14.78 35.04 -20.78
N PRO A 154 -15.53 34.87 -19.67
CA PRO A 154 -15.86 35.97 -18.77
C PRO A 154 -14.62 36.43 -17.99
N GLN A 155 -14.72 37.59 -17.31
CA GLN A 155 -13.67 38.05 -16.40
C GLN A 155 -13.35 36.97 -15.36
N ARG A 156 -12.06 36.74 -15.06
CA ARG A 156 -11.63 35.66 -14.15
C ARG A 156 -12.32 35.69 -12.78
N ALA A 157 -12.55 36.89 -12.24
CA ALA A 157 -13.23 37.10 -10.96
C ALA A 157 -14.77 36.94 -11.01
N ASN A 158 -15.37 36.70 -12.18
CA ASN A 158 -16.82 36.56 -12.32
C ASN A 158 -17.28 35.15 -11.92
N PHE A 159 -17.41 34.94 -10.61
CA PHE A 159 -17.78 33.65 -10.01
C PHE A 159 -19.04 33.01 -10.63
N ARG A 160 -20.10 33.79 -10.86
CA ARG A 160 -21.38 33.26 -11.37
C ARG A 160 -21.27 32.79 -12.81
N ALA A 161 -20.61 33.58 -13.67
CA ALA A 161 -20.42 33.21 -15.07
C ALA A 161 -19.52 31.97 -15.21
N TRP A 162 -18.47 31.86 -14.39
CA TRP A 162 -17.61 30.69 -14.38
C TRP A 162 -18.29 29.45 -13.80
N THR A 163 -19.08 29.60 -12.72
CA THR A 163 -19.91 28.51 -12.18
C THR A 163 -20.83 27.94 -13.27
N GLU A 164 -21.49 28.81 -14.05
CA GLU A 164 -22.32 28.38 -15.18
C GLU A 164 -21.54 27.56 -16.21
N ILE A 165 -20.40 28.08 -16.68
CA ILE A 165 -19.56 27.42 -17.69
C ILE A 165 -19.07 26.06 -17.19
N ILE A 166 -18.43 26.03 -16.01
CA ILE A 166 -17.83 24.83 -15.43
C ILE A 166 -18.91 23.77 -15.19
N CYS A 167 -20.04 24.12 -14.59
CA CYS A 167 -21.10 23.15 -14.30
C CYS A 167 -21.77 22.61 -15.58
N ASN A 168 -21.88 23.41 -16.64
CA ASN A 168 -22.43 22.96 -17.92
C ASN A 168 -21.48 22.00 -18.65
N ASP A 169 -20.17 22.24 -18.56
CA ASP A 169 -19.17 21.42 -19.23
C ASP A 169 -18.88 20.11 -18.46
N LEU A 170 -18.84 20.15 -17.12
CA LEU A 170 -18.68 18.96 -16.26
C LEU A 170 -19.84 17.97 -16.36
N LEU A 171 -21.05 18.49 -16.57
CA LEU A 171 -22.28 17.72 -16.58
C LEU A 171 -23.08 18.03 -17.85
N PRO A 172 -22.58 17.58 -19.03
CA PRO A 172 -23.28 17.78 -20.28
C PRO A 172 -24.56 16.95 -20.33
N SER A 173 -25.43 17.24 -21.30
CA SER A 173 -26.72 16.55 -21.54
C SER A 173 -27.86 16.91 -20.58
N ASP A 174 -29.09 16.64 -21.04
CA ASP A 174 -30.34 16.80 -20.30
C ASP A 174 -30.50 15.75 -19.19
N THR A 175 -29.87 14.58 -19.34
CA THR A 175 -29.88 13.53 -18.30
C THR A 175 -29.20 13.98 -17.01
N ASN A 176 -28.31 14.97 -17.08
CA ASN A 176 -27.62 15.54 -15.92
C ASN A 176 -28.26 16.82 -15.39
N LYS A 177 -29.45 17.22 -15.86
CA LYS A 177 -30.12 18.46 -15.47
C LYS A 177 -30.25 18.62 -13.95
N GLU A 178 -30.71 17.59 -13.25
CA GLU A 178 -30.90 17.64 -11.79
C GLU A 178 -29.57 17.73 -11.04
N ARG A 179 -28.56 16.96 -11.45
CA ARG A 179 -27.21 16.98 -10.85
C ARG A 179 -26.56 18.35 -11.03
N ARG A 180 -26.67 18.90 -12.24
CA ARG A 180 -26.18 20.24 -12.59
C ARG A 180 -26.91 21.32 -11.81
N GLY A 181 -28.23 21.19 -11.65
CA GLY A 181 -29.04 22.09 -10.83
C GLY A 181 -28.63 22.09 -9.36
N ALA A 182 -28.39 20.91 -8.78
CA ALA A 182 -27.93 20.78 -7.39
C ALA A 182 -26.57 21.45 -7.17
N LEU A 183 -25.59 21.20 -8.05
CA LEU A 183 -24.26 21.80 -7.95
C LEU A 183 -24.30 23.33 -8.09
N LYS A 184 -25.00 23.84 -9.11
CA LYS A 184 -25.18 25.29 -9.30
C LYS A 184 -25.89 25.92 -8.11
N GLY A 185 -26.97 25.30 -7.64
CA GLY A 185 -27.73 25.77 -6.49
C GLY A 185 -26.88 25.87 -5.23
N ALA A 186 -26.00 24.89 -4.96
CA ALA A 186 -25.09 24.92 -3.84
C ALA A 186 -24.06 26.07 -3.97
N LEU A 187 -23.40 26.20 -5.11
CA LEU A 187 -22.40 27.26 -5.37
C LEU A 187 -23.02 28.66 -5.33
N GLU A 188 -24.19 28.85 -5.94
CA GLU A 188 -24.90 30.13 -5.94
C GLU A 188 -25.41 30.52 -4.55
N SER A 189 -25.90 29.54 -3.78
CA SER A 189 -26.35 29.76 -2.40
C SER A 189 -25.18 30.14 -1.50
N ALA A 190 -24.07 29.40 -1.57
CA ALA A 190 -22.85 29.72 -0.84
C ALA A 190 -22.35 31.14 -1.18
N TRP A 191 -22.22 31.44 -2.48
CA TRP A 191 -21.79 32.77 -2.94
C TRP A 191 -22.70 33.90 -2.45
N THR A 192 -24.01 33.74 -2.62
CA THR A 192 -24.99 34.77 -2.27
C THR A 192 -25.05 34.97 -0.77
N PHE A 193 -25.00 33.89 0.00
CA PHE A 193 -25.05 33.95 1.45
C PHE A 193 -23.78 34.56 2.06
N SER A 194 -22.59 34.17 1.57
CA SER A 194 -21.32 34.77 2.01
C SER A 194 -21.24 36.27 1.67
N ASN A 195 -21.75 36.67 0.49
CA ASN A 195 -21.87 38.09 0.12
C ASN A 195 -22.75 38.89 1.08
N TRP A 196 -23.92 38.34 1.43
CA TRP A 196 -24.81 38.98 2.39
C TRP A 196 -24.11 39.10 3.76
N LEU A 197 -23.46 38.04 4.23
CA LEU A 197 -22.77 38.02 5.51
C LEU A 197 -21.68 39.11 5.60
N THR A 198 -20.89 39.30 4.53
CA THR A 198 -19.86 40.35 4.46
C THR A 198 -20.41 41.76 4.70
N HIS A 199 -21.67 42.03 4.33
CA HIS A 199 -22.27 43.36 4.40
C HIS A 199 -23.37 43.49 5.47
N SER A 200 -23.71 42.40 6.15
CA SER A 200 -24.78 42.38 7.13
C SER A 200 -24.43 43.21 8.36
N LYS A 201 -25.40 44.01 8.83
CA LYS A 201 -25.27 44.81 10.07
C LYS A 201 -25.81 44.12 11.31
N SER A 202 -26.42 42.94 11.13
CA SER A 202 -27.13 42.20 12.17
C SER A 202 -26.78 40.72 12.15
N ALA A 203 -25.63 40.36 11.57
CA ALA A 203 -25.18 38.98 11.51
C ALA A 203 -24.83 38.45 12.92
N THR A 204 -25.04 37.15 13.06
CA THR A 204 -24.81 36.37 14.27
C THR A 204 -23.77 35.29 14.01
N TRP A 205 -23.34 34.61 15.07
CA TRP A 205 -22.45 33.45 14.96
C TRP A 205 -23.08 32.32 14.12
N LEU A 206 -24.39 32.09 14.23
CA LEU A 206 -25.13 31.11 13.41
C LEU A 206 -25.00 31.41 11.92
N ASP A 207 -25.02 32.68 11.54
CA ASP A 207 -24.84 33.10 10.15
C ASP A 207 -23.41 32.80 9.66
N ALA A 208 -22.41 32.99 10.52
CA ALA A 208 -21.02 32.68 10.21
C ALA A 208 -20.78 31.17 10.03
N GLU A 209 -21.32 30.36 10.94
CA GLU A 209 -21.26 28.88 10.86
C GLU A 209 -21.98 28.37 9.60
N MET A 210 -23.16 28.91 9.30
CA MET A 210 -23.93 28.52 8.11
C MET A 210 -23.21 28.92 6.81
N ALA A 211 -22.57 30.09 6.75
CA ALA A 211 -21.79 30.50 5.59
C ALA A 211 -20.60 29.57 5.35
N ALA A 212 -19.86 29.20 6.40
CA ALA A 212 -18.74 28.26 6.30
C ALA A 212 -19.21 26.86 5.87
N SER A 213 -20.30 26.37 6.44
CA SER A 213 -20.88 25.05 6.10
C SER A 213 -21.37 24.99 4.64
N LEU A 214 -22.05 26.04 4.17
CA LEU A 214 -22.49 26.14 2.76
C LEU A 214 -21.31 26.18 1.80
N MET A 215 -20.27 26.96 2.13
CA MET A 215 -19.04 27.05 1.34
C MET A 215 -18.34 25.69 1.27
N GLN A 216 -18.13 25.01 2.41
CA GLN A 216 -17.51 23.69 2.45
C GLN A 216 -18.28 22.65 1.63
N HIS A 217 -19.60 22.62 1.76
CA HIS A 217 -20.44 21.70 0.99
C HIS A 217 -20.35 21.96 -0.52
N ALA A 218 -20.46 23.22 -0.94
CA ALA A 218 -20.41 23.61 -2.34
C ALA A 218 -19.04 23.31 -2.97
N ILE A 219 -17.94 23.63 -2.26
CA ILE A 219 -16.59 23.32 -2.71
C ILE A 219 -16.38 21.81 -2.80
N GLY A 220 -16.78 21.04 -1.78
CA GLY A 220 -16.63 19.57 -1.80
C GLY A 220 -17.34 18.90 -2.99
N MET A 221 -18.55 19.36 -3.31
CA MET A 221 -19.29 18.88 -4.49
C MET A 221 -18.57 19.22 -5.80
N ALA A 222 -18.08 20.46 -5.93
CA ALA A 222 -17.40 20.92 -7.15
C ALA A 222 -16.06 20.22 -7.36
N THR A 223 -15.19 20.18 -6.34
CA THR A 223 -13.87 19.55 -6.39
C THR A 223 -13.97 18.09 -6.84
N SER A 224 -14.92 17.33 -6.30
CA SER A 224 -15.12 15.92 -6.67
C SER A 224 -15.38 15.73 -8.17
N LEU A 225 -16.17 16.62 -8.77
CA LEU A 225 -16.51 16.56 -10.20
C LEU A 225 -15.39 17.09 -11.09
N ILE A 226 -14.73 18.18 -10.67
CA ILE A 226 -13.60 18.74 -11.42
C ILE A 226 -12.44 17.75 -11.44
N VAL A 227 -12.08 17.14 -10.31
CA VAL A 227 -11.04 16.11 -10.24
C VAL A 227 -11.35 14.93 -11.16
N ARG A 228 -12.62 14.50 -11.21
CA ARG A 228 -13.06 13.42 -12.09
C ARG A 228 -12.86 13.74 -13.58
N GLU A 229 -13.21 14.97 -13.99
CA GLU A 229 -13.03 15.45 -15.37
C GLU A 229 -11.54 15.60 -15.72
N LEU A 230 -10.75 16.21 -14.82
CA LEU A 230 -9.30 16.35 -14.99
C LEU A 230 -8.61 15.00 -15.17
N ARG A 231 -9.12 13.96 -14.49
CA ARG A 231 -8.62 12.58 -14.59
C ARG A 231 -9.17 11.80 -15.77
N GLY A 232 -10.08 12.39 -16.55
CA GLY A 232 -10.71 11.73 -17.70
C GLY A 232 -11.44 10.44 -17.33
N VAL A 233 -12.04 10.37 -16.14
CA VAL A 233 -12.69 9.15 -15.64
C VAL A 233 -14.12 9.04 -16.19
N PRO A 234 -14.41 8.07 -17.07
CA PRO A 234 -15.75 7.90 -17.64
C PRO A 234 -16.77 7.46 -16.57
N GLU A 235 -18.07 7.62 -16.84
CA GLU A 235 -19.14 7.18 -15.92
C GLU A 235 -19.12 5.66 -15.71
N GLU A 236 -18.84 4.93 -16.78
CA GLU A 236 -18.71 3.48 -16.80
C GLU A 236 -17.54 3.11 -17.72
N CYS A 237 -17.01 1.91 -17.53
CA CYS A 237 -15.97 1.38 -18.40
C CYS A 237 -16.44 1.38 -19.87
N PRO A 238 -15.74 2.07 -20.79
CA PRO A 238 -16.14 2.11 -22.20
C PRO A 238 -16.12 0.73 -22.88
N LYS A 239 -15.39 -0.24 -22.31
CA LYS A 239 -15.23 -1.59 -22.86
C LYS A 239 -16.31 -2.56 -22.37
N CYS A 240 -16.72 -2.50 -21.11
CA CYS A 240 -17.65 -3.49 -20.53
C CYS A 240 -18.88 -2.91 -19.83
N GLY A 241 -19.02 -1.58 -19.75
CA GLY A 241 -20.13 -0.91 -19.04
C GLY A 241 -20.07 -1.05 -17.52
N SER A 242 -18.98 -1.58 -16.96
CA SER A 242 -18.86 -1.70 -15.50
C SER A 242 -18.60 -0.34 -14.86
N PRO A 243 -19.29 0.01 -13.75
CA PRO A 243 -18.98 1.20 -12.96
C PRO A 243 -17.73 1.03 -12.08
N ARG A 244 -17.10 -0.17 -12.04
CA ARG A 244 -15.91 -0.44 -11.23
C ARG A 244 -14.64 0.05 -11.91
N LEU A 245 -14.37 1.33 -11.73
CA LEU A 245 -13.14 1.99 -12.15
C LEU A 245 -12.32 2.35 -10.91
N GLU A 246 -11.06 1.95 -10.90
CA GLU A 246 -10.08 2.25 -9.86
C GLU A 246 -8.88 3.01 -10.45
N PRO A 247 -8.23 3.89 -9.69
CA PRO A 247 -7.02 4.54 -10.15
C PRO A 247 -5.86 3.54 -10.22
N GLN A 248 -5.10 3.60 -11.31
CA GLN A 248 -3.85 2.88 -11.49
C GLN A 248 -2.71 3.88 -11.63
N HIS A 249 -1.66 3.67 -10.84
CA HIS A 249 -0.47 4.51 -10.82
C HIS A 249 0.71 3.84 -11.52
N GLY A 250 1.69 4.66 -11.91
CA GLY A 250 3.01 4.20 -12.30
C GLY A 250 3.98 5.37 -12.45
N GLU A 251 5.23 5.04 -12.71
CA GLU A 251 6.25 6.03 -13.02
C GLU A 251 6.38 6.19 -14.54
N ASN A 252 6.62 7.41 -15.01
CA ASN A 252 6.85 7.66 -16.41
C ASN A 252 8.22 7.10 -16.81
N THR A 253 8.24 6.06 -17.63
CA THR A 253 9.47 5.42 -18.11
C THR A 253 10.36 6.34 -18.95
N ALA A 254 9.82 7.44 -19.49
CA ALA A 254 10.56 8.44 -20.25
C ALA A 254 11.02 9.65 -19.40
N ALA A 255 10.47 9.83 -18.20
CA ALA A 255 10.79 10.93 -17.30
C ALA A 255 10.79 10.41 -15.85
N HIS A 256 11.94 9.91 -15.40
CA HIS A 256 12.12 9.43 -14.03
C HIS A 256 11.74 10.49 -13.00
N GLY A 257 11.00 10.08 -11.98
CA GLY A 257 10.44 10.97 -10.94
C GLY A 257 9.06 11.56 -11.26
N VAL A 258 8.56 11.44 -12.50
CA VAL A 258 7.18 11.88 -12.83
C VAL A 258 6.21 10.72 -12.66
N LEU A 259 5.46 10.73 -11.56
CA LEU A 259 4.35 9.80 -11.33
C LEU A 259 3.18 10.12 -12.27
N TRP A 260 2.41 9.11 -12.65
CA TRP A 260 1.17 9.27 -13.42
C TRP A 260 0.03 8.45 -12.82
N GLU A 261 -1.20 8.90 -13.08
CA GLU A 261 -2.44 8.22 -12.73
C GLU A 261 -3.33 8.01 -13.96
N ARG A 262 -4.04 6.88 -14.04
CA ARG A 262 -5.09 6.64 -15.03
C ARG A 262 -6.25 5.83 -14.45
N PRO A 263 -7.48 5.95 -14.98
CA PRO A 263 -8.56 5.06 -14.59
C PRO A 263 -8.33 3.66 -15.17
N TYR A 264 -8.59 2.63 -14.37
CA TYR A 264 -8.45 1.22 -14.72
C TYR A 264 -9.72 0.46 -14.34
N CYS A 265 -10.23 -0.37 -15.25
CA CYS A 265 -11.38 -1.22 -15.00
C CYS A 265 -10.93 -2.58 -14.46
N THR A 266 -11.30 -2.88 -13.22
CA THR A 266 -10.95 -4.14 -12.54
C THR A 266 -11.61 -5.36 -13.19
N ASP A 267 -12.74 -5.19 -13.88
CA ASP A 267 -13.48 -6.29 -14.48
C ASP A 267 -12.95 -6.73 -15.87
N CYS A 268 -12.40 -5.80 -16.66
CA CYS A 268 -12.05 -6.11 -18.06
C CYS A 268 -10.66 -5.63 -18.51
N GLY A 269 -9.90 -5.02 -17.58
CA GLY A 269 -8.55 -4.53 -17.81
C GLY A 269 -8.46 -3.29 -18.71
N TRP A 270 -9.57 -2.59 -18.96
CA TRP A 270 -9.52 -1.32 -19.70
C TRP A 270 -8.72 -0.30 -18.90
N ALA A 271 -7.81 0.43 -19.56
CA ALA A 271 -7.04 1.50 -18.97
C ALA A 271 -7.25 2.79 -19.77
N GLY A 272 -7.55 3.88 -19.07
CA GLY A 272 -7.69 5.20 -19.65
C GLY A 272 -6.35 5.90 -19.89
N ARG A 273 -6.43 7.18 -20.22
CA ARG A 273 -5.25 8.03 -20.45
C ARG A 273 -4.49 8.24 -19.13
N ALA A 274 -3.17 8.06 -19.17
CA ALA A 274 -2.29 8.42 -18.07
C ALA A 274 -2.08 9.93 -18.03
N ILE A 275 -2.18 10.49 -16.83
CA ILE A 275 -2.05 11.92 -16.54
C ILE A 275 -0.96 12.07 -15.49
N PRO A 276 0.04 12.94 -15.70
CA PRO A 276 1.09 13.16 -14.73
C PRO A 276 0.51 13.74 -13.43
N ILE A 277 1.00 13.23 -12.31
CA ILE A 277 0.79 13.80 -10.99
C ILE A 277 1.79 14.95 -10.84
N ILE A 278 1.30 16.17 -10.62
CA ILE A 278 2.15 17.37 -10.47
C ILE A 278 2.83 17.34 -9.11
N ASP A 279 4.10 17.77 -9.08
CA ASP A 279 5.09 17.64 -8.00
C ASP A 279 4.65 18.21 -6.64
N MET A 280 5.12 17.56 -5.57
CA MET A 280 4.60 17.58 -4.19
C MET A 280 5.31 18.57 -3.26
N GLU A 281 6.13 19.51 -3.77
CA GLU A 281 6.97 20.36 -2.92
C GLU A 281 6.18 21.37 -2.04
N ASP A 282 4.91 21.67 -2.35
CA ASP A 282 4.11 22.71 -1.67
C ASP A 282 2.91 22.19 -0.84
N GLY A 283 2.78 20.88 -0.61
CA GLY A 283 1.67 20.33 0.17
C GLY A 283 1.81 20.56 1.67
N GLN A 284 0.93 21.36 2.30
CA GLN A 284 0.89 21.47 3.77
C GLN A 284 0.50 20.14 4.43
N SER A 285 1.27 19.76 5.44
CA SER A 285 0.99 18.58 6.27
C SER A 285 -0.23 18.80 7.16
N ILE A 286 -1.19 17.87 7.16
CA ILE A 286 -2.38 17.86 8.05
C ILE A 286 -2.01 17.98 9.54
N ILE A 287 -0.78 17.64 9.92
CA ILE A 287 -0.22 17.90 11.25
C ILE A 287 1.10 18.65 11.11
N THR A 288 1.08 19.94 11.45
CA THR A 288 2.29 20.75 11.62
C THR A 288 2.91 20.46 12.98
N ARG A 289 4.19 20.08 13.03
CA ARG A 289 4.93 19.85 14.27
C ARG A 289 5.89 21.01 14.52
N GLU A 290 5.75 21.69 15.65
CA GLU A 290 6.73 22.67 16.11
C GLU A 290 7.72 22.00 17.08
N GLY A 291 8.98 21.88 16.67
CA GLY A 291 10.07 21.25 17.44
C GLY A 291 11.39 21.31 16.67
N GLY A 292 12.53 21.13 17.36
CA GLY A 292 13.83 21.04 16.69
C GLY A 292 13.92 19.77 15.83
N GLU A 293 14.67 19.82 14.73
CA GLU A 293 15.00 18.63 13.93
C GLU A 293 15.75 17.62 14.81
N SER A 294 15.06 16.57 15.26
CA SER A 294 15.68 15.42 15.90
C SER A 294 15.12 14.14 15.30
N ASP A 295 15.96 13.10 15.22
CA ASP A 295 15.54 11.75 14.83
C ASP A 295 14.75 11.05 15.94
N GLU A 296 14.39 11.74 17.03
CA GLU A 296 13.56 11.22 18.13
C GLU A 296 12.06 11.19 17.78
N HIS A 297 11.74 10.97 16.51
CA HIS A 297 10.38 10.68 16.12
C HIS A 297 9.98 9.32 16.69
N SER A 298 8.99 9.32 17.57
CA SER A 298 8.40 8.10 18.13
C SER A 298 7.54 7.38 17.09
N ILE A 299 8.13 6.91 15.99
CA ILE A 299 7.51 5.85 15.21
C ILE A 299 7.66 4.60 16.07
N MET A 300 6.52 4.07 16.52
CA MET A 300 6.51 2.85 17.30
C MET A 300 6.93 1.68 16.42
N THR A 301 8.22 1.33 16.45
CA THR A 301 8.78 0.19 15.72
C THR A 301 8.53 -1.13 16.44
N VAL A 302 8.07 -1.08 17.70
CA VAL A 302 7.72 -2.24 18.52
C VAL A 302 6.23 -2.16 18.86
N PRO A 303 5.44 -3.24 18.64
CA PRO A 303 4.03 -3.25 19.01
C PRO A 303 3.83 -3.00 20.51
N LEU A 304 2.80 -2.22 20.86
CA LEU A 304 2.39 -1.92 22.23
C LEU A 304 1.85 -3.16 22.94
N ARG A 305 2.76 -4.04 23.36
CA ARG A 305 2.42 -5.19 24.19
C ARG A 305 2.35 -4.82 25.68
N SER A 306 3.09 -3.80 26.11
CA SER A 306 3.13 -3.32 27.50
C SER A 306 3.37 -1.82 27.60
N ILE A 307 2.54 -1.12 28.38
CA ILE A 307 2.79 0.28 28.78
C ILE A 307 3.52 0.26 30.13
N LEU A 308 4.74 0.81 30.16
CA LEU A 308 5.49 1.00 31.40
C LEU A 308 4.95 2.21 32.16
N LYS A 309 4.74 2.06 33.47
CA LYS A 309 4.46 3.17 34.37
C LYS A 309 5.76 3.90 34.72
N PRO A 310 5.72 5.19 35.07
CA PRO A 310 6.88 5.89 35.62
C PRO A 310 7.45 5.13 36.82
N GLY A 311 8.70 4.65 36.71
CA GLY A 311 9.38 3.85 37.73
C GLY A 311 9.50 2.35 37.43
N ASP A 312 8.84 1.84 36.39
CA ASP A 312 9.05 0.47 35.94
C ASP A 312 10.46 0.33 35.30
N PRO A 313 11.14 -0.82 35.50
CA PRO A 313 12.41 -1.06 34.85
C PRO A 313 12.23 -1.04 33.32
N PRO A 314 13.16 -0.43 32.57
CA PRO A 314 13.08 -0.41 31.12
C PRO A 314 13.00 -1.85 30.59
N ILE A 315 12.03 -2.09 29.70
CA ILE A 315 11.94 -3.37 28.97
C ILE A 315 13.27 -3.55 28.27
N LYS A 316 13.95 -4.68 28.52
CA LYS A 316 15.14 -5.03 27.74
C LYS A 316 14.72 -5.03 26.27
N PRO A 317 15.37 -4.22 25.41
CA PRO A 317 15.08 -4.24 23.99
C PRO A 317 15.06 -5.69 23.50
N LEU A 318 14.05 -6.05 22.71
CA LEU A 318 14.19 -7.19 21.81
C LEU A 318 15.48 -6.91 21.03
N LYS A 319 16.46 -7.82 21.12
CA LYS A 319 17.83 -7.66 20.60
C LYS A 319 17.84 -6.80 19.33
N ASP A 320 18.58 -5.70 19.38
CA ASP A 320 18.93 -4.80 18.28
C ASP A 320 18.07 -4.97 17.02
N THR A 321 16.80 -4.54 17.11
CA THR A 321 15.98 -4.31 15.91
C THR A 321 16.64 -3.18 15.13
N GLU A 322 17.34 -3.55 14.06
CA GLU A 322 17.76 -2.62 13.01
C GLU A 322 16.54 -1.78 12.59
N ILE A 323 16.74 -0.47 12.48
CA ILE A 323 15.70 0.51 12.14
C ILE A 323 15.28 0.25 10.68
N GLY A 324 14.17 -0.45 10.50
CA GLY A 324 13.57 -0.77 9.20
C GLY A 324 12.36 -1.70 9.35
N PRO A 325 11.51 -1.87 8.31
CA PRO A 325 10.52 -2.95 8.31
C PRO A 325 11.26 -4.27 8.53
N PRO A 326 10.84 -5.14 9.49
CA PRO A 326 11.55 -6.38 9.75
C PRO A 326 11.59 -7.19 8.47
N GLU A 327 12.82 -7.46 8.05
CA GLU A 327 13.08 -8.20 6.84
C GLU A 327 12.60 -9.65 7.04
N PRO A 328 12.18 -10.35 5.98
CA PRO A 328 11.47 -11.62 6.14
C PRO A 328 12.36 -12.68 6.79
N ASP A 329 12.00 -13.18 7.97
CA ASP A 329 12.69 -14.29 8.66
C ASP A 329 12.49 -15.66 8.01
N VAL A 330 11.85 -15.70 6.84
CA VAL A 330 11.56 -16.92 6.10
C VAL A 330 11.97 -16.78 4.64
N TYR A 331 12.75 -17.75 4.20
CA TYR A 331 13.28 -17.87 2.86
C TYR A 331 12.61 -19.04 2.12
N PHE A 332 12.11 -18.77 0.92
CA PHE A 332 11.57 -19.76 0.01
C PHE A 332 12.60 -20.18 -1.03
N ALA A 333 13.07 -21.43 -0.90
CA ALA A 333 14.02 -22.05 -1.81
C ALA A 333 13.29 -22.94 -2.82
N TYR A 334 13.57 -22.76 -4.11
CA TYR A 334 13.00 -23.57 -5.20
C TYR A 334 14.06 -24.23 -6.10
N GLY A 335 15.35 -23.99 -5.79
CA GLY A 335 16.49 -24.51 -6.56
C GLY A 335 17.44 -25.33 -5.69
N SER A 336 18.75 -25.21 -5.91
CA SER A 336 19.73 -26.02 -5.17
C SER A 336 19.73 -25.79 -3.65
N ASN A 337 19.26 -24.62 -3.22
CA ASN A 337 19.09 -24.28 -1.80
C ASN A 337 17.93 -25.03 -1.12
N MET A 338 17.15 -25.84 -1.87
CA MET A 338 16.23 -26.80 -1.26
C MET A 338 16.98 -27.89 -0.49
N SER A 339 18.26 -28.16 -0.82
CA SER A 339 19.08 -29.09 -0.03
C SER A 339 19.52 -28.45 1.27
N THR A 340 19.14 -29.04 2.41
CA THR A 340 19.51 -28.49 3.73
C THR A 340 21.02 -28.45 3.91
N VAL A 341 21.73 -29.51 3.50
CA VAL A 341 23.20 -29.61 3.61
C VAL A 341 23.86 -28.44 2.88
N ARG A 342 23.42 -28.17 1.65
CA ARG A 342 23.95 -27.07 0.84
C ARG A 342 23.62 -25.70 1.42
N LEU A 343 22.41 -25.53 1.94
CA LEU A 343 22.00 -24.26 2.54
C LEU A 343 22.79 -23.97 3.82
N ARG A 344 23.05 -24.99 4.64
CA ARG A 344 23.82 -24.87 5.89
C ARG A 344 25.29 -24.49 5.70
N GLU A 345 25.88 -24.75 4.54
CA GLU A 345 27.23 -24.23 4.23
C GLU A 345 27.27 -22.69 4.21
N ARG A 346 26.12 -22.03 4.04
CA ARG A 346 25.96 -20.58 3.91
C ARG A 346 25.20 -19.98 5.09
N MET A 347 24.20 -20.70 5.60
CA MET A 347 23.36 -20.34 6.73
C MET A 347 23.28 -21.51 7.72
N PRO A 348 24.29 -21.68 8.60
CA PRO A 348 24.36 -22.80 9.53
C PRO A 348 23.12 -22.97 10.42
N SER A 349 22.45 -21.86 10.77
CA SER A 349 21.28 -21.86 11.65
C SER A 349 19.96 -22.27 10.98
N CYS A 350 19.94 -22.45 9.65
CA CYS A 350 18.69 -22.63 8.91
C CYS A 350 17.92 -23.89 9.33
N LYS A 351 16.60 -23.76 9.48
CA LYS A 351 15.70 -24.88 9.81
C LYS A 351 14.60 -25.00 8.75
N PRO A 352 14.34 -26.20 8.21
CA PRO A 352 13.22 -26.41 7.30
C PRO A 352 11.90 -26.25 8.06
N LEU A 353 10.98 -25.48 7.48
CA LEU A 353 9.63 -25.21 8.01
C LEU A 353 8.55 -26.03 7.29
N GLY A 354 8.83 -26.51 6.08
CA GLY A 354 7.91 -27.31 5.27
C GLY A 354 7.92 -26.91 3.79
N ILE A 355 7.06 -27.56 3.00
CA ILE A 355 6.88 -27.23 1.57
C ILE A 355 5.88 -26.09 1.40
N ALA A 356 6.05 -25.30 0.35
CA ALA A 356 5.09 -24.28 -0.05
C ALA A 356 5.00 -24.14 -1.57
N ASN A 357 3.88 -23.61 -2.02
CA ASN A 357 3.56 -23.37 -3.41
C ASN A 357 3.59 -21.86 -3.72
N LEU A 358 4.29 -21.49 -4.79
CA LEU A 358 4.34 -20.15 -5.34
C LEU A 358 3.57 -20.12 -6.67
N SER A 359 2.37 -19.54 -6.65
CA SER A 359 1.51 -19.40 -7.84
C SER A 359 1.91 -18.22 -8.72
N GLY A 360 1.71 -18.34 -10.04
CA GLY A 360 2.05 -17.30 -11.00
C GLY A 360 3.45 -17.44 -11.62
N PHE A 361 4.18 -18.47 -11.23
CA PHE A 361 5.59 -18.67 -11.54
C PHE A 361 5.85 -20.07 -12.09
N ALA A 362 6.83 -20.17 -12.99
CA ALA A 362 7.30 -21.42 -13.54
C ALA A 362 8.78 -21.63 -13.23
N LEU A 363 9.14 -22.84 -12.82
CA LEU A 363 10.54 -23.21 -12.61
C LEU A 363 11.25 -23.37 -13.96
N ARG A 364 12.35 -22.65 -14.16
CA ARG A 364 13.19 -22.69 -15.36
C ARG A 364 14.67 -22.80 -14.99
N PHE A 365 15.51 -23.39 -15.85
CA PHE A 365 16.95 -23.55 -15.62
C PHE A 365 17.79 -22.65 -16.53
N HIS A 366 17.35 -21.40 -16.71
CA HIS A 366 17.91 -20.46 -17.70
C HIS A 366 18.70 -19.31 -17.07
N LYS A 367 18.95 -19.32 -15.75
CA LYS A 367 19.71 -18.25 -15.11
C LYS A 367 21.20 -18.46 -15.35
N ARG A 368 21.85 -17.56 -16.09
CA ARG A 368 23.28 -17.59 -16.40
C ARG A 368 24.12 -17.49 -15.14
N SER A 369 24.95 -18.50 -14.91
CA SER A 369 25.97 -18.50 -13.86
C SER A 369 27.35 -18.14 -14.40
N VAL A 370 28.25 -17.72 -13.51
CA VAL A 370 29.67 -17.47 -13.81
C VAL A 370 30.35 -18.72 -14.36
N ASP A 371 29.84 -19.91 -13.99
CA ASP A 371 30.36 -21.19 -14.47
C ASP A 371 29.91 -21.59 -15.88
N GLY A 372 29.11 -20.74 -16.55
CA GLY A 372 28.58 -20.96 -17.90
C GLY A 372 27.33 -21.83 -17.97
N SER A 373 26.86 -22.41 -16.86
CA SER A 373 25.62 -23.22 -16.84
C SER A 373 24.37 -22.43 -16.47
N GLY A 374 23.22 -23.02 -16.75
CA GLY A 374 21.92 -22.56 -16.32
C GLY A 374 21.60 -22.95 -14.87
N LYS A 375 21.05 -22.02 -14.08
CA LYS A 375 20.56 -22.21 -12.70
C LYS A 375 19.06 -21.96 -12.63
N CYS A 376 18.44 -22.41 -11.53
CA CYS A 376 17.00 -22.30 -11.34
C CYS A 376 16.52 -20.84 -11.29
N ASN A 377 15.41 -20.53 -11.93
CA ASN A 377 14.69 -19.27 -11.83
C ASN A 377 13.21 -19.56 -11.60
N ALA A 378 12.59 -18.83 -10.68
CA ALA A 378 11.13 -18.72 -10.61
C ALA A 378 10.72 -17.61 -11.58
N PHE A 379 10.41 -17.98 -12.82
CA PHE A 379 10.05 -17.05 -13.89
C PHE A 379 8.54 -16.74 -13.86
N ALA A 380 8.17 -15.46 -13.84
CA ALA A 380 6.78 -15.06 -13.85
C ALA A 380 6.12 -15.44 -15.19
N SER A 381 5.10 -16.30 -15.15
CA SER A 381 4.46 -16.89 -16.34
C SER A 381 2.95 -16.69 -16.40
N GLY A 382 2.33 -16.15 -15.34
CA GLY A 382 0.87 -15.95 -15.24
C GLY A 382 0.17 -17.05 -14.43
N ASP A 383 -1.16 -16.95 -14.29
CA ASP A 383 -1.96 -17.60 -13.23
C ASP A 383 -2.05 -19.15 -13.27
N GLU A 384 -1.53 -19.83 -14.30
CA GLU A 384 -1.68 -21.29 -14.42
C GLU A 384 -0.48 -22.11 -13.91
N ASP A 385 0.71 -21.51 -13.81
CA ASP A 385 1.93 -22.20 -13.40
C ASP A 385 2.23 -22.01 -11.91
N ASN A 386 2.85 -23.03 -11.31
CA ASN A 386 3.12 -23.12 -9.88
C ASN A 386 4.55 -23.65 -9.63
N VAL A 387 5.29 -23.01 -8.72
CA VAL A 387 6.59 -23.49 -8.23
C VAL A 387 6.43 -24.04 -6.81
N ILE A 388 6.69 -25.33 -6.64
CA ILE A 388 6.80 -25.94 -5.31
C ILE A 388 8.25 -25.84 -4.84
N GLY A 389 8.43 -25.34 -3.62
CA GLY A 389 9.72 -25.19 -2.97
C GLY A 389 9.64 -25.45 -1.46
N VAL A 390 10.73 -25.13 -0.76
CA VAL A 390 10.91 -25.39 0.67
C VAL A 390 11.09 -24.07 1.41
N LEU A 391 10.38 -23.94 2.54
CA LEU A 391 10.52 -22.83 3.46
C LEU A 391 11.60 -23.13 4.48
N PHE A 392 12.51 -22.17 4.67
CA PHE A 392 13.52 -22.20 5.72
C PHE A 392 13.39 -20.97 6.62
N SER A 393 13.54 -21.16 7.93
CA SER A 393 13.80 -20.04 8.83
C SER A 393 15.21 -19.52 8.61
N ILE A 394 15.38 -18.21 8.55
CA ILE A 394 16.69 -17.56 8.42
C ILE A 394 16.99 -16.70 9.64
N ASP A 395 18.26 -16.68 10.06
CA ASP A 395 18.78 -15.70 10.99
C ASP A 395 19.20 -14.45 10.19
N PRO A 396 18.67 -13.25 10.50
CA PRO A 396 19.03 -12.02 9.79
C PRO A 396 20.54 -11.76 9.72
N THR A 397 21.31 -12.18 10.73
CA THR A 397 22.77 -12.00 10.79
C THR A 397 23.52 -12.85 9.75
N GLU A 398 22.95 -13.98 9.33
CA GLU A 398 23.54 -14.88 8.33
C GLU A 398 23.17 -14.50 6.88
N ARG A 399 22.24 -13.55 6.71
CA ARG A 399 21.71 -13.16 5.40
C ARG A 399 22.76 -12.54 4.48
N ALA A 400 23.71 -11.77 5.02
CA ALA A 400 24.80 -11.20 4.23
C ALA A 400 25.66 -12.30 3.56
N ALA A 401 25.83 -13.45 4.20
CA ALA A 401 26.52 -14.60 3.62
C ALA A 401 25.72 -15.21 2.47
N LEU A 402 24.39 -15.28 2.60
CA LEU A 402 23.48 -15.70 1.53
C LEU A 402 23.52 -14.72 0.35
N TYR A 403 23.46 -13.41 0.58
CA TYR A 403 23.54 -12.39 -0.47
C TYR A 403 24.82 -12.50 -1.30
N LYS A 404 25.95 -12.70 -0.62
CA LYS A 404 27.24 -12.93 -1.28
C LYS A 404 27.26 -14.23 -2.07
N ALA A 405 26.60 -15.28 -1.58
CA ALA A 405 26.55 -16.59 -2.23
C ALA A 405 25.59 -16.66 -3.42
N GLU A 406 24.47 -15.95 -3.37
CA GLU A 406 23.50 -15.83 -4.47
C GLU A 406 23.95 -14.82 -5.54
N GLY A 407 24.88 -13.92 -5.18
CA GLY A 407 25.35 -12.87 -6.08
C GLY A 407 24.28 -11.81 -6.29
N VAL A 408 23.67 -11.31 -5.21
CA VAL A 408 22.71 -10.21 -5.28
C VAL A 408 23.40 -8.99 -5.90
N GLY A 409 22.84 -8.47 -7.00
CA GLY A 409 23.47 -7.47 -7.88
C GLY A 409 24.31 -8.02 -9.04
N ASN A 410 24.47 -9.35 -9.13
CA ASN A 410 25.15 -10.08 -10.21
C ASN A 410 24.28 -11.26 -10.71
N GLY A 411 22.99 -10.97 -10.98
CA GLY A 411 22.08 -11.84 -11.73
C GLY A 411 20.87 -12.41 -10.99
N TYR A 412 20.74 -12.20 -9.67
CA TYR A 412 19.49 -12.37 -8.93
C TYR A 412 19.14 -11.08 -8.19
N GLU A 413 17.84 -10.79 -8.11
CA GLU A 413 17.26 -9.78 -7.22
C GLU A 413 16.45 -10.47 -6.11
N HIS A 414 16.37 -9.84 -4.94
CA HIS A 414 15.51 -10.31 -3.87
C HIS A 414 14.07 -9.87 -4.15
N LYS A 415 13.11 -10.75 -3.88
CA LYS A 415 11.69 -10.49 -4.09
C LYS A 415 10.87 -11.04 -2.93
N ILE A 416 9.92 -10.24 -2.44
CA ILE A 416 8.92 -10.71 -1.49
C ILE A 416 7.79 -11.34 -2.28
N VAL A 417 7.56 -12.62 -2.06
CA VAL A 417 6.49 -13.38 -2.73
C VAL A 417 5.52 -13.94 -1.70
N THR A 418 4.27 -14.13 -2.09
CA THR A 418 3.28 -14.83 -1.28
C THR A 418 3.24 -16.29 -1.70
N VAL A 419 3.47 -17.19 -0.74
CA VAL A 419 3.41 -18.64 -0.95
C VAL A 419 2.30 -19.26 -0.11
N VAL A 420 1.80 -20.42 -0.52
CA VAL A 420 0.79 -21.21 0.19
C VAL A 420 1.43 -22.50 0.69
N ASN A 421 1.43 -22.74 2.00
CA ASN A 421 1.95 -24.01 2.53
C ASN A 421 0.99 -25.19 2.28
N ASP A 422 1.43 -26.39 2.62
CA ASP A 422 0.66 -27.64 2.58
C ASP A 422 -0.67 -27.61 3.36
N LYS A 423 -0.79 -26.72 4.34
CA LYS A 423 -2.01 -26.48 5.14
C LYS A 423 -2.92 -25.40 4.55
N GLY A 424 -2.63 -24.88 3.36
CA GLY A 424 -3.41 -23.83 2.70
C GLY A 424 -3.18 -22.42 3.27
N ARG A 425 -2.20 -22.23 4.15
CA ARG A 425 -1.91 -20.92 4.77
C ARG A 425 -1.02 -20.08 3.85
N ARG A 426 -1.37 -18.82 3.67
CA ARG A 426 -0.58 -17.86 2.89
C ARG A 426 0.51 -17.24 3.77
N ARG A 427 1.67 -16.93 3.18
CA ARG A 427 2.75 -16.23 3.88
C ARG A 427 3.60 -15.43 2.91
N LYS A 428 3.92 -14.18 3.25
CA LYS A 428 4.97 -13.40 2.56
C LYS A 428 6.35 -13.86 2.99
N VAL A 429 7.19 -14.18 2.02
CA VAL A 429 8.53 -14.77 2.24
C VAL A 429 9.54 -14.17 1.28
N LEU A 430 10.81 -14.18 1.69
CA LEU A 430 11.92 -13.80 0.84
C LEU A 430 12.17 -14.89 -0.20
N THR A 431 12.36 -14.52 -1.45
CA THR A 431 12.93 -15.40 -2.49
C THR A 431 13.85 -14.61 -3.40
N TYR A 432 14.51 -15.29 -4.33
CA TYR A 432 15.34 -14.66 -5.34
C TYR A 432 14.77 -14.95 -6.73
N VAL A 433 14.80 -13.98 -7.64
CA VAL A 433 14.41 -14.18 -9.04
C VAL A 433 15.50 -13.64 -9.96
N ALA A 434 15.73 -14.29 -11.09
CA ALA A 434 16.79 -13.90 -12.01
C ALA A 434 16.46 -12.56 -12.66
N THR A 435 17.46 -11.68 -12.77
CA THR A 435 17.29 -10.41 -13.49
C THR A 435 17.30 -10.65 -15.00
N PRO A 436 16.57 -9.85 -15.81
CA PRO A 436 16.43 -10.07 -17.26
C PRO A 436 17.76 -10.26 -18.00
N ASP A 437 18.80 -9.50 -17.65
CA ASP A 437 20.13 -9.55 -18.30
C ASP A 437 20.89 -10.87 -18.08
N TYR A 438 20.45 -11.69 -17.12
CA TYR A 438 21.05 -12.97 -16.77
C TYR A 438 20.16 -14.16 -17.14
N ILE A 439 19.11 -13.95 -17.93
CA ILE A 439 18.25 -15.01 -18.45
C ILE A 439 18.72 -15.40 -19.86
N ASP A 440 18.91 -16.69 -20.08
CA ASP A 440 19.27 -17.27 -21.37
C ASP A 440 18.66 -18.67 -21.50
N ASP A 441 17.59 -18.76 -22.29
CA ASP A 441 16.82 -19.99 -22.49
C ASP A 441 17.60 -21.09 -23.22
N SER A 442 18.76 -20.78 -23.81
CA SER A 442 19.64 -21.78 -24.45
C SER A 442 20.52 -22.54 -23.45
N LEU A 443 20.59 -22.08 -22.19
CA LEU A 443 21.44 -22.69 -21.17
C LEU A 443 20.86 -23.98 -20.62
N GLN A 444 21.75 -24.91 -20.31
CA GLN A 444 21.44 -26.14 -19.59
C GLN A 444 22.15 -26.16 -18.22
N PRO A 445 21.52 -26.73 -17.19
CA PRO A 445 22.18 -26.97 -15.92
C PRO A 445 23.23 -28.08 -16.03
N TYR A 446 24.28 -27.98 -15.22
CA TYR A 446 25.18 -29.12 -15.04
C TYR A 446 24.49 -30.26 -14.28
N GLY A 447 24.87 -31.50 -14.58
CA GLY A 447 24.32 -32.70 -13.95
C GLY A 447 24.34 -32.64 -12.42
N TRP A 448 25.49 -32.31 -11.82
CA TRP A 448 25.62 -32.18 -10.37
C TRP A 448 24.69 -31.12 -9.77
N TYR A 449 24.37 -30.06 -10.52
CA TYR A 449 23.46 -29.02 -10.04
C TYR A 449 22.01 -29.52 -10.01
N LYS A 450 21.57 -30.21 -11.07
CA LYS A 450 20.26 -30.87 -11.11
C LYS A 450 20.13 -31.89 -9.99
N ASP A 451 21.20 -32.63 -9.70
CA ASP A 451 21.23 -33.62 -8.62
C ASP A 451 20.91 -32.95 -7.26
N PHE A 452 21.48 -31.78 -6.95
CA PHE A 452 21.13 -31.02 -5.74
C PHE A 452 19.67 -30.59 -5.68
N VAL A 453 19.13 -30.08 -6.79
CA VAL A 453 17.74 -29.63 -6.86
C VAL A 453 16.80 -30.81 -6.62
N SER A 454 17.07 -31.96 -7.26
CA SER A 454 16.26 -33.16 -7.09
C SER A 454 16.42 -33.80 -5.70
N ALA A 455 17.62 -33.79 -5.12
CA ALA A 455 17.87 -34.32 -3.78
C ALA A 455 17.18 -33.49 -2.71
N GLY A 456 17.29 -32.16 -2.76
CA GLY A 456 16.58 -31.26 -1.84
C GLY A 456 15.06 -31.35 -1.98
N ALA A 457 14.55 -31.51 -3.22
CA ALA A 457 13.13 -31.72 -3.45
C ALA A 457 12.62 -33.01 -2.76
N ARG A 458 13.36 -34.12 -2.89
CA ARG A 458 13.01 -35.39 -2.22
C ARG A 458 13.20 -35.34 -0.71
N GLU A 459 14.24 -34.66 -0.23
CA GLU A 459 14.54 -34.48 1.20
C GLU A 459 13.32 -33.96 1.97
N HIS A 460 12.62 -33.00 1.37
CA HIS A 460 11.49 -32.31 2.00
C HIS A 460 10.12 -32.80 1.51
N GLY A 461 10.07 -33.89 0.74
CA GLY A 461 8.83 -34.54 0.34
C GLY A 461 8.01 -33.78 -0.70
N LEU A 462 8.66 -33.11 -1.65
CA LEU A 462 7.95 -32.51 -2.79
C LEU A 462 7.25 -33.62 -3.61
N PRO A 463 6.08 -33.35 -4.23
CA PRO A 463 5.36 -34.36 -5.01
C PRO A 463 6.21 -34.95 -6.14
N GLU A 464 6.30 -36.29 -6.23
CA GLU A 464 7.12 -36.97 -7.24
C GLU A 464 6.73 -36.60 -8.68
N GLU A 465 5.45 -36.32 -8.93
CA GLU A 465 4.98 -35.82 -10.23
C GLU A 465 5.59 -34.46 -10.60
N TYR A 466 5.69 -33.55 -9.62
CA TYR A 466 6.33 -32.24 -9.80
C TYR A 466 7.84 -32.42 -10.04
N ILE A 467 8.50 -33.30 -9.28
CA ILE A 467 9.92 -33.60 -9.46
C ILE A 467 10.18 -34.16 -10.85
N ALA A 468 9.37 -35.10 -11.32
CA ALA A 468 9.49 -35.70 -12.65
C ALA A 468 9.29 -34.66 -13.76
N ARG A 469 8.22 -33.85 -13.67
CA ARG A 469 7.82 -32.90 -14.71
C ARG A 469 8.70 -31.66 -14.78
N ASN A 470 9.09 -31.08 -13.64
CA ASN A 470 9.72 -29.76 -13.58
C ASN A 470 11.23 -29.81 -13.32
N ILE A 471 11.76 -30.91 -12.78
CA ILE A 471 13.19 -31.04 -12.43
C ILE A 471 13.87 -32.11 -13.30
N LEU A 472 13.39 -33.35 -13.28
CA LEU A 472 14.11 -34.47 -13.93
C LEU A 472 14.06 -34.41 -15.46
N SER A 473 12.96 -33.89 -16.03
CA SER A 473 12.74 -33.69 -17.47
C SER A 473 13.75 -32.74 -18.12
N VAL A 474 14.46 -31.92 -17.34
CA VAL A 474 15.41 -30.93 -17.85
C VAL A 474 16.72 -31.62 -18.26
N GLU A 475 17.13 -31.38 -19.51
CA GLU A 475 18.41 -31.84 -20.04
C GLU A 475 19.59 -31.21 -19.30
N THR A 476 20.68 -31.96 -19.16
CA THR A 476 21.87 -31.50 -18.44
C THR A 476 23.10 -31.62 -19.32
N THR A 477 24.02 -30.67 -19.20
CA THR A 477 25.36 -30.78 -19.77
C THR A 477 26.35 -31.30 -18.72
N GLU A 478 27.43 -31.95 -19.16
CA GLU A 478 28.54 -32.26 -18.26
C GLU A 478 29.34 -31.01 -17.90
N ASP A 479 29.81 -30.95 -16.66
CA ASP A 479 30.71 -29.90 -16.22
C ASP A 479 32.11 -30.12 -16.85
N PRO A 480 32.66 -29.14 -17.60
CA PRO A 480 34.03 -29.22 -18.10
C PRO A 480 35.08 -29.20 -16.97
N ASP A 481 34.75 -28.63 -15.80
CA ASP A 481 35.60 -28.66 -14.61
C ASP A 481 35.31 -29.92 -13.76
N LYS A 482 36.09 -30.98 -14.02
CA LYS A 482 35.99 -32.25 -13.30
C LYS A 482 36.35 -32.14 -11.81
N ILE A 483 37.13 -31.12 -11.40
CA ILE A 483 37.47 -30.90 -9.99
C ILE A 483 36.25 -30.35 -9.26
N ARG A 484 35.57 -29.37 -9.85
CA ARG A 484 34.32 -28.81 -9.31
C ARG A 484 33.23 -29.87 -9.22
N ASP A 485 33.00 -30.65 -10.27
CA ASP A 485 31.99 -31.72 -10.28
C ASP A 485 32.22 -32.70 -9.13
N LYS A 486 33.46 -33.20 -8.96
CA LYS A 486 33.81 -34.11 -7.87
C LYS A 486 33.58 -33.50 -6.49
N LYS A 487 33.94 -32.23 -6.29
CA LYS A 487 33.71 -31.51 -5.03
C LYS A 487 32.22 -31.38 -4.72
N GLN A 488 31.42 -30.98 -5.70
CA GLN A 488 29.98 -30.77 -5.54
C GLN A 488 29.24 -32.10 -5.27
N ARG A 489 29.62 -33.18 -5.98
CA ARG A 489 29.07 -34.51 -5.73
C ARG A 489 29.47 -35.08 -4.37
N ALA A 490 30.65 -34.75 -3.85
CA ALA A 490 31.05 -35.16 -2.50
C ALA A 490 30.16 -34.52 -1.41
N VAL A 491 29.78 -33.25 -1.58
CA VAL A 491 28.82 -32.57 -0.68
C VAL A 491 27.45 -33.24 -0.75
N LEU A 492 27.00 -33.62 -1.95
CA LEU A 492 25.76 -34.39 -2.13
C LEU A 492 25.82 -35.77 -1.48
N GLY A 493 26.97 -36.46 -1.53
CA GLY A 493 27.17 -37.79 -0.95
C GLY A 493 27.03 -37.88 0.57
N ASN A 494 27.10 -36.74 1.27
CA ASN A 494 26.85 -36.66 2.71
C ASN A 494 25.35 -36.69 3.09
N PHE A 495 24.43 -36.85 2.13
CA PHE A 495 22.99 -37.01 2.36
C PHE A 495 22.60 -38.28 3.13
N GLY A 496 23.52 -39.24 3.30
CA GLY A 496 23.24 -40.60 3.78
C GLY A 496 23.84 -41.00 5.14
N GLN A 497 24.28 -40.06 5.98
CA GLN A 497 24.72 -40.33 7.36
C GLN A 497 23.81 -39.73 8.41
#